data_AF-A0A941G993-F1
#
_entry.id   AF-A0A941G993-F1
#
_cell.length_a   1.000
_cell.length_b   1.000
_cell.length_c   1.000
_cell.angle_alpha   90.00
_cell.angle_beta   90.00
_cell.angle_gamma   90.00
#
_symmetry.space_group_name_H-M   'P 1'
#
loop_
_entity.id
_entity.type
_entity.pdbx_description
1 polymer ?
#
loop_
_entity_poly.entity_id
_entity_poly.type
_entity_poly.pdbx_seq_one_letter_code
_entity_poly.pdbx_strand_id
1 'polypeptide(L)' 'MSRVFSILLIALGGYYLIQKRYRVMNTILRNPLIRKYAVRVLLSVPSIKRMMMNSVFGRSQNTIYQ' A
#
# COMPACT_ATOMS: atom_id res chain seq x y z
N MET A 1 -20.35 3.07 -28.88
CA MET A 1 -19.64 1.77 -28.83
C MET A 1 -18.46 1.79 -27.84
N SER A 2 -17.48 2.69 -28.00
CA SER A 2 -16.26 2.73 -27.16
C SER A 2 -16.48 2.89 -25.65
N ARG A 3 -17.46 3.70 -25.21
CA ARG A 3 -17.76 3.88 -23.77
C ARG A 3 -18.29 2.60 -23.10
N VAL A 4 -19.07 1.81 -23.82
CA VAL A 4 -19.64 0.54 -23.31
C VAL A 4 -18.52 -0.49 -23.13
N PHE A 5 -17.58 -0.54 -24.08
CA PHE A 5 -16.38 -1.38 -23.94
C PHE A 5 -15.51 -0.98 -22.75
N SER A 6 -15.30 0.31 -22.48
CA SER A 6 -14.57 0.76 -21.30
C SER A 6 -15.25 0.33 -19.99
N ILE A 7 -16.57 0.45 -19.91
CA ILE A 7 -17.34 0.05 -18.73
C ILE A 7 -17.27 -1.47 -18.53
N LEU A 8 -17.38 -2.24 -19.61
CA LEU A 8 -17.22 -3.71 -19.57
C LEU A 8 -15.81 -4.12 -19.13
N LEU A 9 -14.77 -3.45 -19.61
CA LEU A 9 -13.39 -3.71 -19.19
C LEU A 9 -13.17 -3.41 -17.71
N ILE A 10 -13.74 -2.32 -17.19
CA ILE A 10 -13.66 -1.98 -15.77
C ILE A 10 -14.43 -3.01 -14.93
N ALA A 11 -15.62 -3.42 -15.37
CA ALA A 11 -16.43 -4.42 -14.68
C ALA A 11 -15.75 -5.80 -14.66
N LEU A 12 -15.20 -6.25 -15.79
CA LEU A 12 -14.48 -7.52 -15.90
C LEU A 12 -13.18 -7.49 -15.11
N GLY A 13 -12.43 -6.39 -15.18
CA GLY A 13 -11.22 -6.18 -14.39
C GLY A 13 -11.53 -6.21 -12.88
N GLY A 14 -12.56 -5.48 -12.45
CA GLY A 14 -13.04 -5.47 -11.06
C GLY A 14 -13.49 -6.85 -10.59
N TYR A 15 -14.24 -7.57 -11.42
CA TYR A 15 -14.70 -8.93 -11.10
C TYR A 15 -13.53 -9.90 -10.92
N TYR A 16 -12.52 -9.84 -11.81
CA TYR A 16 -11.33 -10.67 -11.71
C TYR A 16 -10.49 -10.35 -10.45
N LEU A 17 -10.41 -9.06 -10.08
CA LEU A 17 -9.72 -8.61 -8.88
C LEU A 17 -10.37 -9.18 -7.60
N ILE A 18 -11.70 -9.21 -7.54
CA ILE A 18 -12.45 -9.75 -6.39
C ILE A 18 -12.32 -11.28 -6.33
N GLN A 19 -12.46 -11.96 -7.46
CA GLN A 19 -12.37 -13.43 -7.50
C GLN A 19 -10.98 -13.93 -7.05
N LYS A 20 -9.91 -13.22 -7.44
CA LYS A 20 -8.52 -13.58 -7.10
C LYS A 20 -7.93 -12.69 -6.01
N ARG A 21 -8.77 -12.18 -5.10
CA ARG A 21 -8.42 -11.24 -4.02
C ARG A 21 -7.04 -11.47 -3.40
N TYR A 22 -6.74 -12.71 -3.03
CA TYR A 22 -5.48 -13.06 -2.37
C TYR A 22 -4.27 -13.08 -3.31
N ARG A 23 -4.41 -13.57 -4.55
CA ARG A 23 -3.31 -13.53 -5.52
C ARG A 23 -3.02 -12.09 -5.94
N VAL A 24 -4.07 -11.30 -6.13
CA VAL A 24 -3.95 -9.88 -6.50
C VAL A 24 -3.25 -9.11 -5.40
N MET A 25 -3.71 -9.21 -4.15
CA MET A 25 -3.03 -8.59 -3.00
C MET A 25 -1.58 -9.04 -2.89
N ASN A 26 -1.30 -10.33 -3.04
CA ASN A 26 0.06 -10.84 -2.96
C ASN A 26 0.96 -10.28 -4.09
N THR A 27 0.45 -10.18 -5.32
CA THR A 27 1.18 -9.58 -6.44
C THR A 27 1.41 -8.08 -6.23
N ILE A 28 0.43 -7.37 -5.69
CA ILE A 28 0.53 -5.94 -5.36
C ILE A 28 1.58 -5.72 -4.26
N LEU A 29 1.52 -6.49 -3.18
CA LEU A 29 2.42 -6.39 -2.04
C LEU A 29 3.85 -6.85 -2.37
N ARG A 30 3.99 -7.81 -3.29
CA ARG A 30 5.30 -8.30 -3.77
C ARG A 30 6.00 -7.28 -4.67
N ASN A 31 5.27 -6.35 -5.29
CA ASN A 31 5.85 -5.40 -6.23
C ASN A 31 6.67 -4.31 -5.49
N PRO A 32 8.00 -4.22 -5.74
CA PRO A 32 8.86 -3.24 -5.06
C PRO A 32 8.51 -1.80 -5.40
N LEU A 33 7.93 -1.53 -6.58
CA LEU A 33 7.52 -0.19 -6.99
C LEU A 33 6.31 0.28 -6.17
N ILE A 34 5.29 -0.58 -6.05
CA ILE A 34 4.08 -0.29 -5.26
C ILE A 34 4.47 -0.04 -3.80
N ARG A 35 5.36 -0.87 -3.25
CA ARG A 35 5.90 -0.69 -1.91
C ARG A 35 6.60 0.67 -1.75
N LYS A 36 7.47 1.05 -2.69
CA LYS A 36 8.16 2.34 -2.66
C LYS A 36 7.19 3.51 -2.66
N TYR A 37 6.17 3.47 -3.52
CA TYR A 37 5.13 4.50 -3.57
C TYR A 37 4.33 4.56 -2.27
N ALA A 38 3.86 3.42 -1.76
CA ALA A 38 3.11 3.34 -0.51
C ALA A 38 3.92 3.92 0.67
N VAL A 39 5.19 3.50 0.82
CA VAL A 39 6.08 4.03 1.86
C VAL A 39 6.30 5.52 1.69
N ARG A 40 6.51 6.01 0.46
CA ARG A 40 6.72 7.44 0.20
C ARG A 40 5.50 8.27 0.60
N VAL A 41 4.30 7.81 0.28
CA VAL A 41 3.04 8.48 0.65
C VAL A 41 2.86 8.46 2.17
N LEU A 42 3.01 7.30 2.81
CA LEU A 42 2.83 7.17 4.26
C LEU A 42 3.85 8.00 5.05
N LEU A 43 5.12 8.01 4.63
CA LEU A 43 6.17 8.80 5.28
C LEU A 43 6.14 10.29 4.92
N SER A 44 5.38 10.69 3.88
CA SER A 44 5.17 12.12 3.57
C SER A 44 4.29 12.81 4.62
N VAL A 45 3.44 12.03 5.31
CA VAL A 45 2.57 12.56 6.37
C VAL A 45 3.34 12.57 7.69
N PRO A 46 3.58 13.74 8.31
CA PRO A 46 4.43 13.85 9.49
C PRO A 46 3.87 13.09 10.71
N SER A 47 2.56 13.04 10.89
CA SER A 47 1.92 12.31 11.99
C SER A 47 2.13 10.79 11.89
N ILE A 48 1.94 10.24 10.67
CA ILE A 48 2.13 8.81 10.39
C ILE A 48 3.62 8.46 10.50
N LYS A 49 4.49 9.31 9.95
CA LYS A 49 5.95 9.16 10.08
C LYS A 49 6.40 9.09 11.54
N ARG A 50 5.92 10.00 12.40
CA ARG A 50 6.26 9.99 13.85
C ARG A 50 5.75 8.73 14.53
N MET A 51 4.52 8.30 14.25
CA MET A 51 3.97 7.07 14.80
C MET A 51 4.81 5.85 14.41
N MET A 52 5.13 5.69 13.11
CA MET A 52 5.95 4.57 12.64
C MET A 52 7.37 4.62 13.19
N MET A 53 8.01 5.80 13.23
CA MET A 53 9.33 5.97 13.83
C MET A 53 9.31 5.57 15.31
N ASN A 54 8.29 5.97 16.06
CA ASN A 54 8.16 5.58 17.47
C ASN A 54 7.86 4.08 17.62
N SER A 55 7.09 3.46 16.72
CA SER A 55 6.84 2.02 16.77
C SER A 55 8.07 1.17 16.43
N VAL A 56 8.89 1.61 15.47
CA VAL A 56 10.10 0.88 15.02
C VAL A 56 11.30 1.17 15.91
N PHE A 57 11.48 2.42 16.33
CA PHE A 57 12.65 2.90 17.06
C PHE A 57 12.35 3.30 18.51
N GLY A 58 11.11 3.19 19.00
CA GLY A 58 10.75 3.61 20.37
C GLY A 58 11.42 2.81 21.48
N ARG A 59 11.90 1.58 21.21
CA ARG A 59 12.81 0.89 22.14
C ARG A 59 14.22 1.50 22.15
N SER A 60 14.71 1.96 21.00
CA SER A 60 16.04 2.57 20.85
C SER A 60 16.10 4.00 21.39
N GLN A 61 14.99 4.75 21.40
CA GLN A 61 14.98 6.11 21.95
C GLN A 61 15.07 6.13 23.49
N ASN A 62 14.50 5.13 24.18
CA ASN A 62 14.55 5.06 25.64
C ASN A 62 15.88 4.57 26.20
N THR A 63 16.76 3.98 25.36
CA THR A 63 18.08 3.48 25.78
C THR A 63 19.23 4.43 25.48
N ILE A 64 18.99 5.52 24.73
CA ILE A 64 20.03 6.56 24.45
C ILE A 64 20.00 7.67 25.52
N TYR A 65 18.95 7.72 26.34
CA TYR A 65 18.83 8.59 27.52
C TYR A 65 18.81 7.80 28.84
N GLN A 66 19.53 6.69 28.91
CA GLN A 66 19.87 6.00 30.16
C GLN A 66 21.37 5.92 30.31
#